data_AF-A0A3E1NQT9-F1
#
_entry.id   AF-A0A3E1NQT9-F1
#
_cell.length_a   1.000
_cell.length_b   1.000
_cell.length_c   1.000
_cell.angle_alpha   90.00
_cell.angle_beta   90.00
_cell.angle_gamma   90.00
#
_symmetry.space_group_name_H-M   'P 1'
#
loop_
_entity.id
_entity.type
_entity.pdbx_description
1 polymer ?
#
loop_
_entity_poly.entity_id
_entity_poly.type
_entity_poly.pdbx_seq_one_letter_code
_entity_poly.pdbx_strand_id
1 'polypeptide(L)'
;MLVDELKKFITDNTGLKCLDTDVYQNPDIIVVDDKNNLIARVEAKYLEGKAFMKVAQMIKDPLNPKETLVIDKPKLKSYFECKVRDKEKCKREIPIFVVWKYDRPCADVGGICIYQEVNELRRIYDAKGALRSFRRQIGQGDFVNGKLMGVIDKFHYSITECEPIEKLPEDILNVYKL
;
A
#
# COMPACT_ATOMS: atom_id res chain seq x y z
N MET A 1 10.58 9.36 10.51
CA MET A 1 10.07 9.18 9.12
C MET A 1 8.69 8.52 9.20
N LEU A 2 7.86 8.50 8.14
CA LEU A 2 6.49 7.97 8.18
C LEU A 2 6.35 6.60 8.88
N VAL A 3 7.33 5.70 8.68
CA VAL A 3 7.38 4.39 9.35
C VAL A 3 7.36 4.53 10.87
N ASP A 4 8.19 5.40 11.45
CA ASP A 4 8.27 5.61 12.90
C ASP A 4 6.98 6.24 13.46
N GLU A 5 6.39 7.18 12.71
CA GLU A 5 5.10 7.78 13.04
C GLU A 5 4.00 6.72 13.09
N LEU A 6 3.97 5.81 12.11
CA LEU A 6 2.99 4.72 12.05
C LEU A 6 3.20 3.69 13.15
N LYS A 7 4.44 3.30 13.44
CA LYS A 7 4.73 2.40 14.57
C LYS A 7 4.22 2.99 15.88
N LYS A 8 4.53 4.27 16.14
CA LYS A 8 4.05 4.98 17.33
C LYS A 8 2.52 5.01 17.37
N PHE A 9 1.89 5.41 16.27
CA PHE A 9 0.43 5.49 16.16
C PHE A 9 -0.24 4.14 16.44
N ILE A 10 0.26 3.05 15.85
CA ILE A 10 -0.29 1.70 16.06
C ILE A 10 -0.08 1.27 17.51
N THR A 11 1.12 1.40 18.07
CA THR A 11 1.40 1.01 19.46
C THR A 11 0.57 1.79 20.46
N ASP A 12 0.44 3.11 20.31
CA ASP A 12 -0.33 3.96 21.22
C ASP A 12 -1.82 3.60 21.24
N ASN A 13 -2.39 3.18 20.10
CA ASN A 13 -3.83 2.93 19.96
C ASN A 13 -4.24 1.46 20.10
N THR A 14 -3.30 0.51 19.94
CA THR A 14 -3.59 -0.93 20.00
C THR A 14 -2.91 -1.65 21.15
N GLY A 15 -1.84 -1.08 21.72
CA GLY A 15 -0.96 -1.77 22.66
C GLY A 15 -0.06 -2.84 22.02
N LEU A 16 -0.17 -3.08 20.70
CA LEU A 16 0.63 -4.06 19.98
C LEU A 16 2.04 -3.53 19.68
N LYS A 17 2.99 -4.45 19.56
CA LYS A 17 4.39 -4.12 19.26
C LYS A 17 4.59 -4.04 17.75
N CYS A 18 5.43 -3.10 17.32
CA CYS A 18 5.82 -2.96 15.92
C CYS A 18 7.31 -3.21 15.73
N LEU A 19 7.65 -4.06 14.77
CA LEU A 19 9.02 -4.42 14.40
C LEU A 19 9.31 -4.00 12.95
N ASP A 20 10.58 -3.78 12.63
CA ASP A 20 11.04 -3.60 11.25
C ASP A 20 11.03 -4.92 10.47
N THR A 21 10.88 -4.83 9.15
CA THR A 21 11.21 -5.94 8.25
C THR A 21 12.62 -5.78 7.67
N ASP A 22 13.36 -6.88 7.61
CA ASP A 22 14.64 -7.03 6.91
C ASP A 22 14.48 -7.78 5.57
N VAL A 23 13.28 -8.27 5.28
CA VAL A 23 13.00 -9.10 4.11
C VAL A 23 12.67 -8.22 2.91
N TYR A 24 13.47 -8.34 1.85
CA TYR A 24 13.23 -7.65 0.59
C TYR A 24 11.80 -7.90 0.07
N GLN A 25 11.14 -6.82 -0.39
CA GLN A 25 9.76 -6.76 -0.89
C GLN A 25 8.63 -6.97 0.13
N ASN A 26 8.93 -7.38 1.36
CA ASN A 26 7.91 -7.41 2.41
C ASN A 26 7.49 -5.99 2.82
N PRO A 27 6.30 -5.85 3.44
CA PRO A 27 5.86 -4.61 4.06
C PRO A 27 6.78 -4.13 5.18
N ASP A 28 6.99 -2.81 5.24
CA ASP A 28 7.97 -2.14 6.11
C ASP A 28 7.83 -2.49 7.60
N ILE A 29 6.60 -2.67 8.09
CA ILE A 29 6.28 -2.86 9.51
C ILE A 29 5.61 -4.23 9.74
N ILE A 30 6.08 -4.91 10.77
CA ILE A 30 5.50 -6.15 11.30
C ILE A 30 4.80 -5.81 12.62
N VAL A 31 3.50 -6.04 12.72
CA VAL A 31 2.72 -5.85 13.95
C VAL A 31 2.57 -7.19 14.66
N VAL A 32 2.95 -7.25 15.93
CA VAL A 32 2.94 -8.49 16.73
C VAL A 32 2.28 -8.28 18.09
N ASP A 33 1.73 -9.36 18.65
CA ASP A 33 1.25 -9.39 20.02
C ASP A 33 2.38 -9.54 21.05
N ASP A 34 2.04 -9.62 22.34
CA ASP A 34 3.01 -9.79 23.41
C ASP A 34 3.81 -11.11 23.35
N LYS A 35 3.29 -12.11 22.65
CA LYS A 35 3.91 -13.42 22.43
C LYS A 35 4.70 -13.47 21.12
N ASN A 36 4.88 -12.33 20.44
CA ASN A 36 5.50 -12.21 19.11
C ASN A 36 4.76 -12.95 17.99
N ASN A 37 3.46 -13.19 18.12
CA ASN A 37 2.65 -13.71 17.02
C ASN A 37 2.39 -12.58 16.01
N LEU A 38 2.59 -12.87 14.72
CA LEU A 38 2.31 -11.94 13.63
C LEU A 38 0.81 -11.61 13.57
N ILE A 39 0.41 -10.38 13.86
CA ILE A 39 -0.98 -9.92 13.80
C ILE A 39 -1.31 -9.33 12.44
N ALA A 40 -0.49 -8.41 11.96
CA ALA A 40 -0.69 -7.69 10.71
C ALA A 40 0.67 -7.25 10.11
N ARG A 41 0.64 -6.85 8.85
CA ARG A 41 1.74 -6.11 8.24
C ARG A 41 1.26 -4.75 7.76
N VAL A 42 2.16 -3.76 7.79
CA VAL A 42 1.86 -2.40 7.32
C VAL A 42 2.98 -1.93 6.40
N GLU A 43 2.62 -1.47 5.19
CA GLU A 43 3.54 -0.77 4.29
C GLU A 43 3.29 0.74 4.38
N ALA A 44 4.36 1.51 4.51
CA ALA A 44 4.33 2.96 4.55
C ALA A 44 4.72 3.56 3.18
N LYS A 45 3.79 4.25 2.52
CA LYS A 45 4.04 4.98 1.28
C LYS A 45 3.92 6.48 1.49
N TYR A 46 5.06 7.15 1.34
CA TYR A 46 5.11 8.60 1.33
C TYR A 46 4.95 9.13 -0.09
N LEU A 47 3.96 10.00 -0.31
CA LEU A 47 3.68 10.60 -1.62
C LEU A 47 4.00 12.09 -1.59
N GLU A 48 5.21 12.44 -2.03
CA GLU A 48 5.66 13.83 -2.10
C GLU A 48 5.07 14.58 -3.31
N GLY A 49 4.39 15.70 -3.01
CA GLY A 49 4.42 16.94 -3.81
C GLY A 49 3.88 16.98 -5.25
N LYS A 50 3.50 15.87 -5.90
CA LYS A 50 3.01 15.92 -7.31
C LYS A 50 1.73 15.13 -7.51
N ALA A 51 0.67 15.84 -7.90
CA ALA A 51 -0.57 15.25 -8.41
C ALA A 51 -0.33 14.58 -9.77
N PHE A 52 -1.02 13.47 -10.04
CA PHE A 52 -0.83 12.73 -11.28
C PHE A 52 -1.73 13.32 -12.39
N MET A 53 -1.41 14.55 -12.79
CA MET A 53 -2.23 15.42 -13.67
C MET A 53 -2.65 14.78 -15.00
N LYS A 54 -1.85 13.83 -15.53
CA LYS A 54 -2.11 13.18 -16.82
C LYS A 54 -2.95 11.90 -16.72
N VAL A 55 -3.34 11.45 -15.53
CA VAL A 55 -4.04 10.17 -15.34
C VAL A 55 -5.27 10.04 -16.26
N ALA A 56 -6.08 11.10 -16.38
CA ALA A 56 -7.32 11.08 -17.15
C ALA A 56 -7.09 10.81 -18.65
N GLN A 57 -5.88 11.03 -19.14
CA GLN A 57 -5.47 10.76 -20.53
C GLN A 57 -4.76 9.41 -20.68
N MET A 58 -4.43 8.74 -19.57
CA MET A 58 -3.57 7.54 -19.53
C MET A 58 -4.35 6.25 -19.25
N ILE A 59 -5.54 6.34 -18.67
CA ILE A 59 -6.38 5.19 -18.29
C ILE A 59 -7.80 5.31 -18.85
N LYS A 60 -8.48 4.18 -19.06
CA LYS A 60 -9.82 4.12 -19.68
C LYS A 60 -10.96 4.39 -18.71
N ASP A 61 -10.74 4.19 -17.41
CA ASP A 61 -11.63 4.58 -16.32
C ASP A 61 -10.99 5.79 -15.61
N PRO A 62 -11.18 7.01 -16.14
CA PRO A 62 -10.41 8.18 -15.72
C PRO A 62 -10.73 8.55 -14.28
N LEU A 63 -9.71 8.51 -13.44
CA LEU A 63 -9.77 8.98 -12.06
C LEU A 63 -9.46 10.48 -11.99
N ASN A 64 -9.95 11.14 -10.95
CA ASN A 64 -9.62 12.54 -10.69
C ASN A 64 -8.12 12.66 -10.35
N PRO A 65 -7.32 13.45 -11.10
CA PRO A 65 -5.88 13.56 -10.88
C PRO A 65 -5.44 13.93 -9.45
N LYS A 66 -6.28 14.68 -8.73
CA LYS A 66 -6.00 15.06 -7.33
C LYS A 66 -6.15 13.87 -6.38
N GLU A 67 -7.04 12.92 -6.72
CA GLU A 67 -7.46 11.78 -5.87
C GLU A 67 -6.84 10.46 -6.33
N THR A 68 -6.01 10.46 -7.37
CA THR A 68 -5.37 9.24 -7.87
C THR A 68 -4.18 8.82 -7.00
N LEU A 69 -4.22 7.58 -6.55
CA LEU A 69 -3.12 6.78 -6.02
C LEU A 69 -2.49 5.95 -7.13
N VAL A 70 -1.16 5.82 -7.12
CA VAL A 70 -0.42 5.00 -8.09
C VAL A 70 0.40 3.95 -7.35
N ILE A 71 0.25 2.68 -7.75
CA ILE A 71 1.06 1.58 -7.25
C ILE A 71 1.73 0.88 -8.41
N ASP A 72 2.99 0.49 -8.18
CA ASP A 72 3.76 -0.38 -9.06
C ASP A 72 3.15 -1.78 -9.06
N LYS A 73 2.76 -2.29 -10.24
CA LYS A 73 2.15 -3.62 -10.32
C LYS A 73 3.03 -4.72 -9.73
N PRO A 74 4.37 -4.74 -9.93
CA PRO A 74 5.22 -5.72 -9.27
C PRO A 74 5.15 -5.67 -7.74
N LYS A 75 5.09 -4.47 -7.15
CA LYS A 75 4.97 -4.31 -5.69
C LYS A 75 3.58 -4.69 -5.18
N LEU A 76 2.52 -4.38 -5.93
CA LEU A 76 1.17 -4.87 -5.59
C LEU A 76 1.11 -6.40 -5.57
N LYS A 77 1.71 -7.06 -6.58
CA LYS A 77 1.80 -8.52 -6.65
C LYS A 77 2.62 -9.11 -5.51
N SER A 78 3.72 -8.46 -5.10
CA SER A 78 4.53 -8.94 -3.97
C SER A 78 3.75 -8.94 -2.66
N TYR A 79 2.77 -8.03 -2.47
CA TYR A 79 1.87 -8.10 -1.33
C TYR A 79 0.95 -9.32 -1.37
N PHE A 80 0.39 -9.64 -2.55
CA PHE A 80 -0.45 -10.83 -2.71
C PHE A 80 0.33 -12.11 -2.40
N GLU A 81 1.57 -12.21 -2.88
CA GLU A 81 2.47 -13.32 -2.59
C GLU A 81 2.84 -13.38 -1.10
N CYS A 82 3.14 -12.23 -0.48
CA CYS A 82 3.40 -12.16 0.96
C CYS A 82 2.24 -12.70 1.78
N LYS A 83 1.00 -12.33 1.42
CA LYS A 83 -0.21 -12.79 2.09
C LYS A 83 -0.39 -14.31 2.02
N VAL A 84 -0.11 -14.91 0.85
CA VAL A 84 -0.11 -16.37 0.69
C VAL A 84 0.92 -17.02 1.62
N ARG A 85 2.16 -16.52 1.62
CA ARG A 85 3.23 -17.05 2.50
C ARG A 85 2.88 -16.94 3.98
N ASP A 86 2.36 -15.79 4.40
CA ASP A 86 1.97 -15.57 5.80
C ASP A 86 0.81 -16.49 6.21
N LYS A 87 -0.18 -16.71 5.32
CA LYS A 87 -1.26 -17.65 5.56
C LYS A 87 -0.74 -19.08 5.76
N GLU A 88 0.17 -19.53 4.91
CA GLU A 88 0.77 -20.85 5.02
C GLU A 88 1.58 -21.03 6.31
N LYS A 89 2.30 -19.99 6.72
CA LYS A 89 3.13 -19.99 7.93
C LYS A 89 2.29 -19.90 9.21
N CYS A 90 1.34 -18.99 9.26
CA CYS A 90 0.54 -18.68 10.45
C CYS A 90 -0.74 -19.53 10.56
N LYS A 91 -1.09 -20.30 9.51
CA LYS A 91 -2.32 -21.10 9.41
C LYS A 91 -3.61 -20.28 9.56
N ARG A 92 -3.53 -18.97 9.32
CA ARG A 92 -4.66 -18.04 9.29
C ARG A 92 -4.34 -16.87 8.38
N GLU A 93 -5.36 -16.13 7.95
CA GLU A 93 -5.16 -14.91 7.16
C GLU A 93 -4.42 -13.85 8.00
N ILE A 94 -3.39 -13.25 7.40
CA ILE A 94 -2.71 -12.07 7.93
C ILE A 94 -3.08 -10.88 7.05
N PRO A 95 -3.69 -9.82 7.59
CA PRO A 95 -3.96 -8.60 6.84
C PRO A 95 -2.64 -7.89 6.49
N ILE A 96 -2.62 -7.30 5.31
CA ILE A 96 -1.57 -6.37 4.92
C ILE A 96 -2.25 -5.04 4.62
N PHE A 97 -1.89 -3.99 5.35
CA PHE A 97 -2.40 -2.65 5.14
C PHE A 97 -1.36 -1.81 4.41
N VAL A 98 -1.76 -1.14 3.34
CA VAL A 98 -0.91 -0.15 2.67
C VAL A 98 -1.38 1.23 3.09
N VAL A 99 -0.49 2.02 3.67
CA VAL A 99 -0.78 3.37 4.18
C VAL A 99 -0.14 4.39 3.27
N TRP A 100 -0.89 5.42 2.87
CA TRP A 100 -0.41 6.56 2.10
C TRP A 100 -0.51 7.83 2.92
N LYS A 101 0.61 8.55 3.07
CA LYS A 101 0.64 9.92 3.58
C LYS A 101 0.85 10.88 2.42
N TYR A 102 -0.10 11.80 2.26
CA TYR A 102 -0.07 12.87 1.28
C TYR A 102 0.53 14.11 1.89
N ASP A 103 1.77 14.42 1.55
CA ASP A 103 2.38 15.70 1.90
C ASP A 103 2.40 16.61 0.67
N ARG A 104 1.18 16.99 0.24
CA ARG A 104 0.99 17.92 -0.89
C ARG A 104 0.61 19.28 -0.33
N PRO A 105 1.15 20.39 -0.88
CA PRO A 105 0.75 21.75 -0.51
C PRO A 105 -0.60 22.11 -1.16
N CYS A 106 -1.61 21.24 -1.03
CA CYS A 106 -2.95 21.44 -1.56
C CYS A 106 -3.93 21.54 -0.39
N ALA A 107 -4.74 22.59 -0.34
CA ALA A 107 -5.66 22.84 0.77
C ALA A 107 -6.70 21.72 0.96
N ASP A 108 -7.04 21.00 -0.12
CA ASP A 108 -8.14 20.03 -0.11
C ASP A 108 -7.69 18.59 0.26
N VAL A 109 -6.43 18.22 -0.05
CA VAL A 109 -5.94 16.81 0.06
C VAL A 109 -4.55 16.72 0.73
N GLY A 110 -3.94 17.86 1.07
CA GLY A 110 -2.66 17.92 1.76
C GLY A 110 -2.77 17.53 3.24
N GLY A 111 -1.82 16.75 3.75
CA GLY A 111 -1.81 16.26 5.13
C GLY A 111 -2.69 15.03 5.38
N ILE A 112 -3.39 14.52 4.35
CA ILE A 112 -4.25 13.34 4.49
C ILE A 112 -3.39 12.07 4.62
N CYS A 113 -3.75 11.24 5.58
CA CYS A 113 -3.24 9.88 5.72
C CYS A 113 -4.41 8.90 5.59
N ILE A 114 -4.30 7.96 4.65
CA ILE A 114 -5.31 6.96 4.33
C ILE A 114 -4.68 5.59 4.23
N TYR A 115 -5.47 4.54 4.31
CA TYR A 115 -5.01 3.18 4.11
C TYR A 115 -6.04 2.32 3.40
N GLN A 116 -5.59 1.16 2.92
CA GLN A 116 -6.49 0.10 2.49
C GLN A 116 -5.84 -1.27 2.73
N GLU A 117 -6.68 -2.28 3.01
CA GLU A 117 -6.25 -3.67 3.12
C GLU A 117 -6.05 -4.29 1.73
N VAL A 118 -5.02 -5.14 1.60
CA VAL A 118 -4.57 -5.68 0.32
C VAL A 118 -5.61 -6.54 -0.41
N ASN A 119 -6.54 -7.20 0.27
CA ASN A 119 -7.65 -7.92 -0.39
C ASN A 119 -8.62 -6.96 -1.07
N GLU A 120 -8.93 -5.81 -0.46
CA GLU A 120 -9.77 -4.79 -1.10
C GLU A 120 -9.06 -4.18 -2.31
N LEU A 121 -7.75 -3.91 -2.19
CA LEU A 121 -6.92 -3.50 -3.32
C LEU A 121 -6.92 -4.55 -4.44
N ARG A 122 -6.89 -5.84 -4.09
CA ARG A 122 -6.97 -6.95 -5.05
C ARG A 122 -8.33 -6.99 -5.74
N ARG A 123 -9.42 -6.88 -4.98
CA ARG A 123 -10.78 -6.88 -5.51
C ARG A 123 -10.98 -5.79 -6.56
N ILE A 124 -10.50 -4.57 -6.28
CA ILE A 124 -10.55 -3.45 -7.23
C ILE A 124 -9.63 -3.72 -8.43
N TYR A 125 -8.42 -4.24 -8.20
CA TYR A 125 -7.47 -4.61 -9.27
C TYR A 125 -8.08 -5.62 -10.24
N ASP A 126 -8.73 -6.67 -9.73
CA ASP A 126 -9.35 -7.70 -10.56
C ASP A 126 -10.56 -7.15 -11.32
N ALA A 127 -11.38 -6.30 -10.69
CA ALA A 127 -12.56 -5.69 -11.31
C ALA A 127 -12.23 -4.63 -12.37
N LYS A 128 -11.15 -3.85 -12.16
CA LYS A 128 -10.79 -2.68 -12.97
C LYS A 128 -9.50 -2.85 -13.77
N GLY A 129 -8.89 -4.02 -13.72
CA GLY A 129 -7.54 -4.35 -14.20
C GLY A 129 -7.12 -3.61 -15.46
N ALA A 130 -7.74 -3.92 -16.60
CA ALA A 130 -7.39 -3.31 -17.88
C ALA A 130 -7.77 -1.83 -18.00
N LEU A 131 -8.74 -1.37 -17.22
CA LEU A 131 -9.27 0.00 -17.29
C LEU A 131 -8.42 1.01 -16.55
N ARG A 132 -7.75 0.60 -15.47
CA ARG A 132 -6.93 1.48 -14.60
C ARG A 132 -5.44 1.15 -14.63
N SER A 133 -5.04 0.26 -15.54
CA SER A 133 -3.63 -0.04 -15.80
C SER A 133 -3.01 0.97 -16.76
N PHE A 134 -1.78 1.37 -16.49
CA PHE A 134 -0.94 2.08 -17.44
C PHE A 134 0.43 1.41 -17.54
N ARG A 135 0.93 1.28 -18.75
CA ARG A 135 2.31 0.87 -19.02
C ARG A 135 3.04 2.01 -19.70
N ARG A 136 4.09 2.54 -19.07
CA ARG A 136 4.92 3.56 -19.69
C ARG A 136 5.77 2.95 -20.81
N GLN A 137 6.17 3.79 -21.76
CA GLN A 137 7.17 3.42 -22.74
C GLN A 137 8.49 3.04 -22.05
N ILE A 138 9.14 2.02 -22.61
CA ILE A 138 10.43 1.51 -22.14
C ILE A 138 11.52 2.46 -22.66
N GLY A 139 12.35 2.96 -21.76
CA GLY A 139 13.55 3.73 -22.09
C GLY A 139 14.82 2.89 -21.97
N GLN A 140 15.93 3.36 -22.53
CA GLN A 140 17.23 2.67 -22.40
C GLN A 140 17.66 2.51 -20.93
N GLY A 141 17.36 3.48 -20.08
CA GLY A 141 17.66 3.43 -18.64
C GLY A 141 16.87 2.36 -17.85
N ASP A 142 15.91 1.68 -18.47
CA ASP A 142 15.18 0.59 -17.82
C ASP A 142 15.95 -0.74 -17.86
N PHE A 143 17.06 -0.80 -18.60
CA PHE A 143 17.90 -1.98 -18.71
C PHE A 143 19.14 -1.87 -17.83
N VAL A 144 19.41 -2.92 -17.05
CA VAL A 144 20.66 -3.12 -16.33
C VAL A 144 21.21 -4.47 -16.78
N ASN A 145 22.39 -4.48 -17.39
CA ASN A 145 23.02 -5.69 -17.95
C ASN A 145 22.11 -6.48 -18.91
N GLY A 146 21.38 -5.77 -19.80
CA GLY A 146 20.48 -6.38 -20.77
C GLY A 146 19.15 -6.90 -20.20
N LYS A 147 18.94 -6.79 -18.87
CA LYS A 147 17.69 -7.18 -18.21
C LYS A 147 16.83 -5.96 -17.94
N LEU A 148 15.55 -6.04 -18.27
CA LEU A 148 14.56 -5.03 -17.91
C LEU A 148 14.36 -5.00 -16.39
N MET A 149 14.87 -3.96 -15.75
CA MET A 149 14.77 -3.71 -14.30
C MET A 149 13.84 -2.53 -13.98
N GLY A 150 13.60 -1.65 -14.95
CA GLY A 150 12.69 -0.52 -14.79
C GLY A 150 11.25 -0.97 -14.55
N VAL A 151 10.61 -0.43 -13.52
CA VAL A 151 9.18 -0.67 -13.27
C VAL A 151 8.35 0.18 -14.23
N ILE A 152 7.76 -0.48 -15.21
CA ILE A 152 7.01 0.17 -16.29
C ILE A 152 5.49 0.02 -16.16
N ASP A 153 5.04 -0.97 -15.38
CA ASP A 153 3.62 -1.27 -15.19
C ASP A 153 3.10 -0.67 -13.87
N LYS A 154 2.08 0.18 -14.00
CA LYS A 154 1.43 0.88 -12.90
C LYS A 154 -0.07 0.54 -12.88
N PHE A 155 -0.66 0.56 -11.69
CA PHE A 155 -2.11 0.47 -11.48
C PHE A 155 -2.57 1.66 -10.63
N HIS A 156 -3.80 2.13 -10.88
CA HIS A 156 -4.33 3.35 -10.28
C HIS A 156 -5.55 3.05 -9.41
N TYR A 157 -5.56 3.63 -8.21
CA TYR A 157 -6.68 3.62 -7.26
C TYR A 157 -7.15 5.05 -7.01
N SER A 158 -8.37 5.19 -6.48
CA SER A 158 -8.87 6.47 -5.96
C SER A 158 -8.66 6.53 -4.44
N ILE A 159 -8.39 7.73 -3.89
CA ILE A 159 -8.41 7.98 -2.45
C ILE A 159 -9.77 7.61 -1.85
N THR A 160 -10.86 7.79 -2.60
CA THR A 160 -12.22 7.44 -2.17
C THR A 160 -12.45 5.93 -2.04
N GLU A 161 -11.48 5.11 -2.45
CA GLU A 161 -11.48 3.65 -2.29
C GLU A 161 -10.63 3.21 -1.09
N CYS A 162 -10.20 4.17 -0.26
CA CYS A 162 -9.41 3.95 0.94
C CYS A 162 -10.16 4.43 2.18
N GLU A 163 -9.71 3.95 3.33
CA GLU A 163 -10.22 4.32 4.63
C GLU A 163 -9.32 5.41 5.27
N PRO A 164 -9.88 6.27 6.13
CA PRO A 164 -9.13 7.27 6.87
C PRO A 164 -8.25 6.60 7.94
N ILE A 165 -7.01 7.05 8.14
CA ILE A 165 -6.00 6.39 9.00
C ILE A 165 -6.49 6.08 10.43
N GLU A 166 -7.44 6.86 10.94
CA GLU A 166 -8.02 6.73 12.27
C GLU A 166 -8.70 5.38 12.50
N LYS A 167 -9.15 4.70 11.44
CA LYS A 167 -9.76 3.36 11.53
C LYS A 167 -8.74 2.22 11.58
N LEU A 168 -7.49 2.45 11.17
CA LEU A 168 -6.47 1.40 11.08
C LEU A 168 -6.26 0.63 12.40
N PRO A 169 -6.20 1.27 13.59
CA PRO A 169 -6.04 0.55 14.85
C PRO A 169 -7.22 -0.40 15.14
N GLU A 170 -8.45 0.02 14.82
CA GLU A 170 -9.65 -0.80 15.01
C GLU A 170 -9.61 -2.04 14.11
N ASP A 171 -9.26 -1.87 12.83
CA ASP A 171 -9.14 -2.98 11.88
C ASP A 171 -8.04 -3.98 12.28
N ILE A 172 -6.91 -3.49 12.80
CA ILE A 172 -5.86 -4.35 13.36
C ILE A 172 -6.38 -5.15 14.56
N LEU A 173 -7.10 -4.50 15.48
CA LEU A 173 -7.65 -5.15 16.67
C LEU A 173 -8.77 -6.15 16.36
N ASN A 174 -9.58 -5.87 15.33
CA ASN A 174 -10.63 -6.78 14.89
C ASN A 174 -10.04 -8.11 14.40
N VAL A 175 -8.84 -8.09 13.82
CA VAL A 175 -8.12 -9.32 13.45
C VAL A 175 -7.48 -9.99 14.66
N TYR A 176 -6.99 -9.23 15.64
CA TYR A 176 -6.36 -9.77 16.85
C TYR A 176 -7.34 -10.51 17.76
N LYS A 177 -8.60 -10.06 17.82
CA LYS A 177 -9.64 -10.63 18.68
C LYS A 177 -10.32 -11.88 18.10
N LEU A 178 -10.00 -12.25 16.85
CA LEU A 178 -10.48 -13.46 16.16
C LEU A 178 -9.52 -14.63 16.38
#